data_AF-A0AB36IBA6-F1
#
_entry.id   AF-A0AB36IBA6-F1
#
_cell.length_a   1.000
_cell.length_b   1.000
_cell.length_c   1.000
_cell.angle_alpha   90.00
_cell.angle_beta   90.00
_cell.angle_gamma   90.00
#
_symmetry.space_group_name_H-M   'P 1'
#
loop_
_entity.id
_entity.type
_entity.pdbx_description
1 polymer ?
#
loop_
_entity_poly.entity_id
_entity_poly.type
_entity_poly.pdbx_seq_one_letter_code
_entity_poly.pdbx_strand_id
1 'polypeptide(L)'
;MKTRKGLTLLGIGTTFILIMAGCSQSTESPLLSFLESSDFEKPVVNLAEVYGNEWTDFALICPGATTSHIAETLDLEASQLPVFEGADQTVILYGDKDAEDRVVESDSFDPADVVLCDSTTPLASMFNSPTITFTKGAQGEWLAQTLDVGSGT
;
A
#
# COMPACT_ATOMS: atom_id res chain seq x y z
N MET A 1 8.40 -0.72 -75.05
CA MET A 1 8.29 0.70 -74.64
C MET A 1 6.84 1.00 -74.29
N LYS A 2 6.65 1.69 -73.17
CA LYS A 2 5.47 2.45 -72.71
C LYS A 2 4.35 1.72 -71.94
N THR A 3 4.43 2.00 -70.64
CA THR A 3 3.58 1.79 -69.46
C THR A 3 2.24 2.53 -69.47
N ARG A 4 1.33 2.03 -68.61
CA ARG A 4 0.42 2.73 -67.63
C ARG A 4 -0.97 2.06 -67.65
N LYS A 5 -1.77 1.93 -66.58
CA LYS A 5 -1.72 2.16 -65.12
C LYS A 5 -3.09 1.67 -64.56
N GLY A 6 -3.15 1.33 -63.27
CA GLY A 6 -4.39 1.20 -62.46
C GLY A 6 -4.49 -0.20 -61.84
N LEU A 7 -4.08 -0.47 -60.59
CA LEU A 7 -4.31 0.14 -59.26
C LEU A 7 -5.74 -0.01 -58.73
N THR A 8 -5.96 -1.05 -57.92
CA THR A 8 -6.89 -1.21 -56.77
C THR A 8 -6.79 -2.68 -56.34
N LEU A 9 -6.88 -3.17 -55.10
CA LEU A 9 -7.38 -2.70 -53.80
C LEU A 9 -7.00 -3.78 -52.74
N LEU A 10 -6.95 -3.39 -51.46
CA LEU A 10 -7.08 -4.21 -50.22
C LEU A 10 -5.95 -5.22 -49.91
N GLY A 11 -5.40 -5.34 -48.71
CA GLY A 11 -5.84 -4.87 -47.39
C GLY A 11 -5.37 -5.90 -46.36
N ILE A 12 -4.43 -5.48 -45.51
CA ILE A 12 -4.29 -5.76 -44.06
C ILE A 12 -4.48 -7.21 -43.58
N GLY A 13 -3.41 -7.76 -42.98
CA GLY A 13 -3.49 -8.98 -42.18
C GLY A 13 -2.20 -9.25 -41.39
N THR A 14 -1.65 -8.24 -40.73
CA THR A 14 -0.53 -8.41 -39.79
C THR A 14 -1.07 -9.12 -38.56
N THR A 15 -0.81 -10.43 -38.44
CA THR A 15 -1.13 -11.21 -37.24
C THR A 15 -0.25 -10.72 -36.09
N PHE A 16 -0.81 -9.81 -35.29
CA PHE A 16 -0.28 -9.36 -34.01
C PHE A 16 -0.48 -10.49 -33.00
N ILE A 17 0.57 -11.25 -32.70
CA ILE A 17 0.56 -12.19 -31.57
C ILE A 17 0.73 -11.33 -30.30
N LEU A 18 -0.38 -11.01 -29.66
CA LEU A 18 -0.43 -10.44 -28.31
C LEU A 18 0.13 -11.49 -27.35
N ILE A 19 1.39 -11.33 -26.98
CA ILE A 19 1.98 -11.98 -25.83
C ILE A 19 1.31 -11.36 -24.61
N MET A 20 0.25 -12.00 -24.11
CA MET A 20 -0.23 -11.78 -22.75
C MET A 20 0.82 -12.34 -21.80
N ALA A 21 1.89 -11.56 -21.58
CA ALA A 21 2.70 -11.69 -20.40
C ALA A 21 1.78 -11.34 -19.21
N GLY A 22 1.10 -12.36 -18.68
CA GLY A 22 0.58 -12.31 -17.34
C GLY A 22 1.79 -12.17 -16.42
N CYS A 23 2.19 -10.93 -16.15
CA CYS A 23 2.98 -10.64 -14.97
C CYS A 23 2.09 -11.06 -13.80
N SER A 24 2.37 -12.23 -13.23
CA SER A 24 2.06 -12.47 -11.82
C SER A 24 2.78 -11.38 -11.05
N GLN A 25 2.14 -10.23 -10.89
CA GLN A 25 2.54 -9.24 -9.92
C GLN A 25 2.29 -9.93 -8.58
N SER A 26 3.35 -10.54 -8.04
CA SER A 26 3.48 -10.59 -6.59
C SER A 26 3.22 -9.15 -6.15
N THR A 27 2.10 -8.90 -5.46
CA THR A 27 1.74 -7.60 -4.92
C THR A 27 2.74 -7.32 -3.80
N GLU A 28 3.96 -6.95 -4.18
CA GLU A 28 4.98 -6.48 -3.26
C GLU A 28 4.45 -5.19 -2.63
N SER A 29 4.54 -5.11 -1.29
CA SER A 29 4.15 -3.93 -0.52
C SER A 29 4.90 -2.70 -1.07
N PRO A 30 4.19 -1.63 -1.50
CA PRO A 30 4.82 -0.40 -1.98
C PRO A 30 5.81 0.18 -0.96
N LEU A 31 5.48 0.12 0.32
CA LEU A 31 6.34 0.60 1.39
C LEU A 31 7.59 -0.27 1.55
N LEU A 32 7.44 -1.60 1.56
CA LEU A 32 8.60 -2.49 1.65
C LEU A 32 9.53 -2.29 0.45
N SER A 33 8.99 -2.26 -0.77
CA SER A 33 9.78 -2.00 -1.98
C SER A 33 10.51 -0.64 -1.92
N PHE A 34 9.83 0.41 -1.43
CA PHE A 34 10.46 1.71 -1.22
C PHE A 34 11.65 1.59 -0.25
N LEU A 35 11.43 0.97 0.90
CA LEU A 35 12.45 0.83 1.94
C LEU A 35 13.64 0.01 1.46
N GLU A 36 13.42 -1.12 0.78
CA GLU A 36 14.49 -1.95 0.22
C GLU A 36 15.31 -1.25 -0.87
N SER A 37 14.69 -0.36 -1.63
CA SER A 37 15.37 0.45 -2.65
C SER A 37 16.09 1.68 -2.08
N SER A 38 15.86 2.02 -0.81
CA SER A 38 16.42 3.21 -0.19
C SER A 38 17.89 3.01 0.19
N ASP A 39 18.76 3.87 -0.34
CA ASP A 39 20.18 3.95 0.05
C ASP A 39 20.41 4.70 1.38
N PHE A 40 19.37 5.28 1.99
CA PHE A 40 19.48 6.01 3.23
C PHE A 40 19.54 5.07 4.45
N GLU A 41 20.43 5.35 5.39
CA GLU A 41 20.48 4.64 6.69
C GLU A 41 19.22 4.88 7.53
N LYS A 42 18.59 6.06 7.36
CA LYS A 42 17.39 6.49 8.07
C LYS A 42 16.38 7.13 7.10
N PRO A 43 15.70 6.34 6.26
CA PRO A 43 14.75 6.91 5.32
C PRO A 43 13.58 7.56 6.07
N VAL A 44 13.20 8.75 5.63
CA VAL A 44 12.00 9.45 6.07
C VAL A 44 10.99 9.29 4.95
N VAL A 45 9.85 8.67 5.25
CA VAL A 45 8.87 8.23 4.28
C VAL A 45 7.56 8.95 4.52
N ASN A 46 7.04 9.61 3.49
CA ASN A 46 5.67 10.09 3.47
C ASN A 46 4.79 9.01 2.83
N LEU A 47 3.84 8.47 3.57
CA LEU A 47 2.96 7.39 3.12
C LEU A 47 2.16 7.77 1.87
N ALA A 48 1.76 9.05 1.72
CA ALA A 48 1.07 9.51 0.52
C ALA A 48 1.97 9.49 -0.74
N GLU A 49 3.28 9.69 -0.58
CA GLU A 49 4.22 9.58 -1.71
C GLU A 49 4.45 8.12 -2.13
N VAL A 50 4.24 7.17 -1.22
CA VAL A 50 4.42 5.73 -1.44
C VAL A 50 3.15 5.09 -1.99
N TYR A 51 2.00 5.36 -1.39
CA TYR A 51 0.72 4.71 -1.73
C TYR A 51 -0.10 5.47 -2.77
N GLY A 52 0.11 6.78 -2.91
CA GLY A 52 -0.70 7.65 -3.77
C GLY A 52 -1.11 8.93 -3.04
N ASN A 53 -1.01 10.06 -3.74
CA ASN A 53 -1.31 11.38 -3.16
C ASN A 53 -2.82 11.64 -3.01
N GLU A 54 -3.66 10.79 -3.61
CA GLU A 54 -5.10 10.73 -3.40
C GLU A 54 -5.47 10.23 -2.00
N TRP A 55 -4.59 9.46 -1.35
CA TRP A 55 -4.84 8.95 -0.01
C TRP A 55 -4.46 10.00 1.04
N THR A 56 -5.46 10.43 1.80
CA THR A 56 -5.30 11.51 2.79
C THR A 56 -5.31 11.01 4.22
N ASP A 57 -5.96 9.86 4.47
CA ASP A 57 -6.05 9.26 5.79
C ASP A 57 -5.28 7.95 5.83
N PHE A 58 -4.51 7.78 6.90
CA PHE A 58 -3.76 6.57 7.17
C PHE A 58 -4.05 6.12 8.60
N ALA A 59 -4.13 4.80 8.78
CA ALA A 59 -4.25 4.18 10.10
C ALA A 59 -3.30 3.00 10.23
N LEU A 60 -2.86 2.75 11.46
CA LEU A 60 -2.02 1.63 11.84
C LEU A 60 -2.84 0.64 12.68
N ILE A 61 -2.86 -0.62 12.24
CA ILE A 61 -3.50 -1.72 12.93
C ILE A 61 -2.43 -2.72 13.37
N CYS A 62 -2.24 -2.85 14.68
CA CYS A 62 -1.30 -3.79 15.26
C CYS A 62 -1.91 -5.19 15.42
N PRO A 63 -1.07 -6.24 15.48
CA PRO A 63 -1.49 -7.61 15.75
C PRO A 63 -2.41 -7.70 16.99
N GLY A 64 -3.47 -8.51 16.87
CA GLY A 64 -4.44 -8.73 17.95
C GLY A 64 -5.58 -7.69 18.03
N ALA A 65 -5.60 -6.67 17.18
CA ALA A 65 -6.76 -5.79 17.05
C ALA A 65 -7.98 -6.57 16.49
N THR A 66 -9.14 -6.44 17.13
CA THR A 66 -10.38 -7.04 16.62
C THR A 66 -11.03 -6.14 15.58
N THR A 67 -11.74 -6.70 14.60
CA THR A 67 -12.49 -5.92 13.59
C THR A 67 -13.41 -4.88 14.22
N SER A 68 -14.08 -5.22 15.34
CA SER A 68 -14.94 -4.28 16.07
C SER A 68 -14.16 -3.10 16.65
N HIS A 69 -12.98 -3.36 17.21
CA HIS A 69 -12.14 -2.31 17.78
C HIS A 69 -11.56 -1.40 16.69
N ILE A 70 -11.18 -1.97 15.55
CA ILE A 70 -10.71 -1.20 14.39
C ILE A 70 -11.82 -0.30 13.85
N ALA A 71 -13.02 -0.86 13.64
CA ALA A 71 -14.19 -0.12 13.17
C ALA A 71 -14.54 1.06 14.08
N GLU A 72 -14.59 0.82 15.39
CA GLU A 72 -14.83 1.86 16.40
C GLU A 72 -13.73 2.94 16.38
N THR A 73 -12.46 2.53 16.37
CA THR A 73 -11.33 3.46 16.43
C THR A 73 -11.24 4.37 15.21
N LEU A 74 -11.65 3.87 14.04
CA LEU A 74 -11.57 4.60 12.77
C LEU A 74 -12.88 5.29 12.38
N ASP A 75 -13.92 5.18 13.20
CA ASP A 75 -15.29 5.65 12.88
C ASP A 75 -15.77 5.12 11.52
N LEU A 76 -15.54 3.82 11.29
CA LEU A 76 -15.92 3.10 10.07
C LEU A 76 -16.92 2.00 10.39
N GLU A 77 -17.82 1.74 9.45
CA GLU A 77 -18.62 0.53 9.49
C GLU A 77 -17.73 -0.70 9.26
N ALA A 78 -17.97 -1.79 9.98
CA ALA A 78 -17.18 -3.03 9.81
C ALA A 78 -17.22 -3.58 8.37
N SER A 79 -18.26 -3.23 7.60
CA SER A 79 -18.39 -3.59 6.17
C SER A 79 -17.45 -2.83 5.25
N GLN A 80 -16.88 -1.71 5.69
CA GLN A 80 -15.91 -0.91 4.95
C GLN A 80 -14.47 -1.36 5.20
N LEU A 81 -14.24 -2.17 6.24
CA LEU A 81 -12.90 -2.67 6.55
C LEU A 81 -12.51 -3.79 5.58
N PRO A 82 -11.27 -3.79 5.06
CA PRO A 82 -10.77 -4.90 4.28
C PRO A 82 -10.65 -6.16 5.14
N VAL A 83 -10.59 -7.32 4.49
CA VAL A 83 -10.32 -8.59 5.18
C VAL A 83 -8.83 -8.65 5.48
N PHE A 84 -8.49 -8.65 6.77
CA PHE A 84 -7.10 -8.80 7.21
C PHE A 84 -6.66 -10.25 7.06
N GLU A 85 -5.66 -10.50 6.22
CA GLU A 85 -5.00 -11.81 6.12
C GLU A 85 -3.93 -11.88 7.24
N GLY A 86 -4.02 -12.88 8.13
CA GLY A 86 -3.00 -13.09 9.16
C GLY A 86 -3.23 -12.34 10.49
N ALA A 87 -3.38 -13.09 11.58
CA ALA A 87 -3.60 -12.52 12.91
C ALA A 87 -2.36 -11.82 13.52
N ASP A 88 -1.18 -12.12 12.98
CA ASP A 88 0.12 -11.70 13.52
C ASP A 88 0.78 -10.57 12.69
N GLN A 89 0.09 -10.08 11.66
CA GLN A 89 0.60 -9.03 10.78
C GLN A 89 0.24 -7.64 11.30
N THR A 90 1.10 -6.67 11.00
CA THR A 90 0.74 -5.26 11.15
C THR A 90 0.16 -4.75 9.83
N VAL A 91 -0.84 -3.89 9.88
CA VAL A 91 -1.52 -3.40 8.67
C VAL A 91 -1.55 -1.88 8.67
N ILE A 92 -1.17 -1.28 7.55
CA ILE A 92 -1.48 0.12 7.25
C ILE A 92 -2.76 0.14 6.45
N LEU A 93 -3.78 0.83 6.96
CA LEU A 93 -4.99 1.15 6.24
C LEU A 93 -4.88 2.55 5.66
N TYR A 94 -5.35 2.74 4.43
CA TYR A 94 -5.36 4.05 3.78
C TYR A 94 -6.61 4.26 2.95
N GLY A 95 -7.08 5.51 2.90
CA GLY A 95 -8.31 5.87 2.21
C GLY A 95 -8.44 7.37 2.00
N ASP A 96 -9.38 7.74 1.13
CA ASP A 96 -9.78 9.14 0.93
C ASP A 96 -10.90 9.47 1.94
N LYS A 97 -10.61 10.43 2.83
CA LYS A 97 -11.55 10.85 3.88
C LYS A 97 -12.74 11.63 3.33
N ASP A 98 -12.58 12.25 2.15
CA ASP A 98 -13.58 13.13 1.54
C ASP A 98 -14.47 12.37 0.53
N ALA A 99 -14.21 11.08 0.30
CA ALA A 99 -15.02 10.22 -0.55
C ALA A 99 -16.34 9.82 0.14
N GLU A 100 -17.47 10.00 -0.55
CA GLU A 100 -18.81 9.61 -0.06
C GLU A 100 -18.90 8.10 0.21
N ASP A 101 -18.31 7.29 -0.67
CA ASP A 101 -18.11 5.86 -0.48
C ASP A 101 -16.64 5.62 -0.13
N ARG A 102 -16.28 5.85 1.13
CA ARG A 102 -14.89 5.70 1.62
C ARG A 102 -14.40 4.27 1.37
N VAL A 103 -13.61 4.10 0.31
CA VAL A 103 -12.84 2.89 0.03
C VAL A 103 -11.61 2.92 0.91
N VAL A 104 -11.38 1.82 1.63
CA VAL A 104 -10.20 1.62 2.45
C VAL A 104 -9.40 0.47 1.87
N GLU A 105 -8.16 0.76 1.50
CA GLU A 105 -7.19 -0.22 1.08
C GLU A 105 -6.24 -0.55 2.25
N SER A 106 -5.53 -1.66 2.12
CA SER A 106 -4.64 -2.17 3.16
C SER A 106 -3.32 -2.65 2.59
N ASP A 107 -2.25 -2.45 3.35
CA ASP A 107 -0.96 -3.08 3.14
C ASP A 107 -0.53 -3.80 4.43
N SER A 108 -0.23 -5.09 4.32
CA SER A 108 0.07 -5.96 5.46
C SER A 108 1.55 -6.31 5.50
N PHE A 109 2.10 -6.31 6.71
CA PHE A 109 3.53 -6.47 6.96
C PHE A 109 3.80 -7.64 7.90
N ASP A 110 4.72 -8.51 7.49
CA ASP A 110 5.36 -9.46 8.39
C ASP A 110 6.36 -8.69 9.27
N PRO A 111 6.32 -8.86 10.61
CA PRO A 111 7.31 -8.28 11.52
C PRO A 111 8.76 -8.68 11.22
N ALA A 112 9.00 -9.74 10.45
CA ALA A 112 10.33 -10.09 9.95
C ALA A 112 10.89 -9.08 8.93
N ASP A 113 10.01 -8.36 8.21
CA ASP A 113 10.39 -7.41 7.16
C ASP A 113 10.23 -5.97 7.62
N VAL A 114 9.10 -5.63 8.23
CA VAL A 114 8.79 -4.28 8.75
C VAL A 114 8.11 -4.36 10.10
N VAL A 115 8.73 -3.75 11.11
CA VAL A 115 8.18 -3.60 12.46
C VAL A 115 7.64 -2.19 12.61
N LEU A 116 6.32 -2.07 12.58
CA LEU A 116 5.60 -0.81 12.82
C LEU A 116 5.08 -0.73 14.26
N CYS A 117 4.67 -1.85 14.87
CA CYS A 117 4.09 -1.87 16.21
C CYS A 117 5.09 -2.30 17.28
N ASP A 118 5.04 -1.64 18.43
CA ASP A 118 5.71 -2.06 19.66
C ASP A 118 4.73 -2.15 20.85
N SER A 119 5.24 -2.45 22.05
CA SER A 119 4.41 -2.58 23.25
C SER A 119 3.72 -1.28 23.70
N THR A 120 4.11 -0.14 23.13
CA THR A 120 3.55 1.18 23.45
C THR A 120 2.56 1.66 22.38
N THR A 121 2.54 1.00 21.23
CA THR A 121 1.66 1.34 20.11
C THR A 121 0.24 0.85 20.42
N PRO A 122 -0.80 1.71 20.28
CA PRO A 122 -2.19 1.27 20.40
C PRO A 122 -2.54 0.19 19.38
N LEU A 123 -3.50 -0.70 19.72
CA LEU A 123 -3.90 -1.79 18.82
C LEU A 123 -4.45 -1.30 17.48
N ALA A 124 -5.17 -0.18 17.49
CA ALA A 124 -5.57 0.55 16.30
C ALA A 124 -5.36 2.04 16.57
N SER A 125 -4.91 2.78 15.56
CA SER A 125 -4.69 4.23 15.68
C SER A 125 -4.67 4.91 14.32
N MET A 126 -5.13 6.17 14.25
CA MET A 126 -4.95 7.00 13.07
C MET A 126 -3.58 7.70 13.13
N PHE A 127 -2.95 7.89 11.99
CA PHE A 127 -1.77 8.74 11.89
C PHE A 127 -2.19 10.22 11.99
N ASN A 128 -1.56 10.98 12.89
CA ASN A 128 -1.68 12.44 12.91
C ASN A 128 -0.83 13.08 11.79
N SER A 129 0.21 12.36 11.36
CA SER A 129 1.10 12.73 10.26
C SER A 129 1.43 11.49 9.43
N PRO A 130 1.35 11.55 8.08
CA PRO A 130 1.67 10.42 7.21
C PRO A 130 3.19 10.23 7.05
N THR A 131 4.03 10.84 7.90
CA THR A 131 5.48 10.75 7.79
C THR A 131 6.05 9.81 8.86
N ILE A 132 6.77 8.78 8.43
CA ILE A 132 7.43 7.80 9.31
C ILE A 132 8.91 7.79 9.00
N THR A 133 9.74 7.78 10.05
CA THR A 133 11.19 7.55 9.89
C THR A 133 11.49 6.09 10.15
N PHE A 134 12.37 5.47 9.38
CA PHE A 134 12.77 4.07 9.58
C PHE A 134 14.26 3.96 9.88
N THR A 135 14.66 2.81 10.43
CA THR A 135 16.05 2.38 10.58
C THR A 135 16.15 0.89 10.31
N LYS A 136 17.31 0.41 9.83
CA LYS A 136 17.56 -1.03 9.72
C LYS A 136 17.78 -1.65 11.11
N GLY A 137 17.05 -2.72 11.40
CA GLY A 137 17.20 -3.55 12.59
C GLY A 137 18.39 -4.50 12.50
N ALA A 138 18.64 -5.21 13.60
CA ALA A 138 19.80 -6.11 13.69
C ALA A 138 19.66 -7.38 12.83
N GLN A 139 18.44 -7.75 12.48
CA GLN A 139 18.11 -8.93 11.66
C GLN A 139 17.86 -8.56 10.20
N GLY A 140 17.94 -7.27 9.85
CA GLY A 140 17.66 -6.75 8.52
C GLY A 140 16.21 -6.28 8.32
N GLU A 141 15.38 -6.36 9.35
CA GLU A 141 14.03 -5.79 9.38
C GLU A 141 14.09 -4.25 9.33
N TRP A 142 13.02 -3.60 8.88
CA TRP A 142 12.86 -2.16 8.97
C TRP A 142 12.08 -1.80 10.23
N LEU A 143 12.68 -1.00 11.10
CA LEU A 143 12.06 -0.55 12.34
C LEU A 143 11.53 0.86 12.18
N ALA A 144 10.21 1.04 12.26
CA ALA A 144 9.64 2.37 12.37
C ALA A 144 10.13 3.05 13.65
N GLN A 145 10.59 4.27 13.49
CA GLN A 145 10.91 5.19 14.56
C GLN A 145 9.70 6.08 14.78
N THR A 146 9.43 6.41 16.05
CA THR A 146 8.43 7.40 16.51
C THR A 146 7.25 7.57 15.55
N LEU A 147 6.22 6.74 15.73
CA LEU A 147 4.97 6.90 15.01
C LEU A 147 4.17 8.05 15.64
N ASP A 148 3.84 9.06 14.84
CA ASP A 148 2.91 10.10 15.25
C ASP A 148 1.47 9.63 15.01
N VAL A 149 1.01 8.79 15.92
CA VAL A 149 -0.34 8.21 15.89
C VAL A 149 -1.18 8.75 17.04
N GLY A 150 -2.43 9.06 16.75
CA GLY A 150 -3.43 9.45 17.74
C GLY A 150 -4.12 8.22 18.33
N SER A 151 -4.37 8.26 19.64
CA SER A 151 -5.36 7.36 20.25
C SER A 151 -6.74 7.79 19.75
N GLY A 152 -7.42 6.94 18.96
CA GLY A 152 -8.78 7.21 18.49
C GLY A 152 -9.70 7.60 19.64
N THR A 153 -10.59 8.56 19.39
CA THR A 153 -11.50 9.15 20.38
C THR A 153 -12.74 8.32 20.61
#